data_AF-A0A7X2PL08-F1
#
_entry.id   AF-A0A7X2PL08-F1
#
_cell.length_a   1.000
_cell.length_b   1.000
_cell.length_c   1.000
_cell.angle_alpha   90.00
_cell.angle_beta   90.00
_cell.angle_gamma   90.00
#
_symmetry.space_group_name_H-M   'P 1'
#
loop_
_entity.id
_entity.type
_entity.pdbx_description
1 polymer ?
#
loop_
_entity_poly.entity_id
_entity_poly.type
_entity_poly.pdbx_seq_one_letter_code
_entity_poly.pdbx_strand_id
1 'polypeptide(L)'
;MTPPGKRLTPEERELEEKFSELEELHAALGQRELDLATLERDLHAFERRYVQVIGLRYLELDELEVMIAEKIAKRRPRPASTNPPVREAFVHQRARASAEECAGFESGDGAGDHAESSARPEAGSQLRKLYLEVAKQLHPDLTVDPEQRARREQLMSDANVAYRNGDEHALNSILENWESDPEAVPGTGVASELVRTIRKVAQVRLRLDAIEEEVAALSKSDLWQLRDRLRSQRRNGSLMEELERCIDRQIDQTKKRLAELTIEEFMK
;
A
#
# COMPACT_ATOMS: atom_id res chain seq x y z
N MET A 1 23.49 -21.40 -55.35
CA MET A 1 22.16 -21.86 -54.91
C MET A 1 21.94 -21.37 -53.49
N THR A 2 21.29 -20.22 -53.35
CA THR A 2 20.91 -19.67 -52.04
C THR A 2 19.78 -20.54 -51.49
N PRO A 3 19.87 -21.07 -50.26
CA PRO A 3 18.80 -21.90 -49.72
C PRO A 3 17.49 -21.09 -49.67
N PRO A 4 16.34 -21.71 -50.00
CA PRO A 4 15.06 -21.01 -49.99
C PRO A 4 14.79 -20.49 -48.57
N GLY A 5 14.46 -19.20 -48.45
CA GLY A 5 14.12 -18.57 -47.17
C GLY A 5 13.06 -19.39 -46.45
N LYS A 6 13.42 -19.90 -45.26
CA LYS A 6 12.55 -20.69 -44.40
C LYS A 6 11.29 -19.83 -44.13
N ARG A 7 10.14 -20.22 -44.66
CA ARG A 7 8.87 -19.55 -44.35
C ARG A 7 8.52 -19.92 -42.91
N LEU A 8 8.42 -18.92 -42.04
CA LEU A 8 7.97 -19.09 -40.67
C LEU A 8 6.57 -19.72 -40.66
N THR A 9 6.37 -20.67 -39.75
CA THR A 9 5.06 -21.22 -39.44
C THR A 9 4.16 -20.13 -38.84
N PRO A 10 2.82 -20.27 -38.91
CA PRO A 10 1.91 -19.34 -38.24
C PRO A 10 2.23 -19.15 -36.76
N GLU A 11 2.58 -20.24 -36.06
CA GLU A 11 2.92 -20.25 -34.65
C GLU A 11 4.23 -19.49 -34.36
N GLU A 12 5.25 -19.62 -35.23
CA GLU A 12 6.50 -18.87 -35.12
C GLU A 12 6.28 -17.36 -35.34
N ARG A 13 5.39 -16.98 -36.26
CA ARG A 13 5.05 -15.56 -36.50
C ARG A 13 4.31 -14.94 -35.31
N GLU A 14 3.30 -15.63 -34.80
CA GLU A 14 2.58 -15.20 -33.59
C GLU A 14 3.52 -15.09 -32.39
N LEU A 15 4.50 -15.99 -32.27
CA LEU A 15 5.50 -15.92 -31.22
C LEU A 15 6.39 -14.68 -31.35
N GLU A 16 6.86 -14.34 -32.55
CA GLU A 16 7.62 -13.11 -32.81
C GLU A 16 6.79 -11.85 -32.48
N GLU A 17 5.51 -11.83 -32.85
CA GLU A 17 4.58 -10.73 -32.53
C GLU A 17 4.40 -10.59 -31.02
N LYS A 18 4.20 -11.70 -30.29
CA LYS A 18 4.07 -11.70 -28.83
C LYS A 18 5.34 -11.31 -28.10
N PHE A 19 6.51 -11.67 -28.63
CA PHE A 19 7.79 -11.22 -28.06
C PHE A 19 7.96 -9.71 -28.21
N SER A 20 7.68 -9.17 -29.39
CA SER A 20 7.73 -7.71 -29.63
C SER A 20 6.77 -6.96 -28.69
N GLU A 21 5.54 -7.46 -28.56
CA GLU A 21 4.55 -6.93 -27.62
C GLU A 21 5.04 -6.98 -26.16
N LEU A 22 5.67 -8.09 -25.76
CA LEU A 22 6.22 -8.24 -24.40
C LEU A 22 7.37 -7.26 -24.14
N GLU A 23 8.26 -7.03 -25.11
CA GLU A 23 9.35 -6.06 -25.00
C GLU A 23 8.83 -4.63 -24.82
N GLU A 24 7.84 -4.23 -25.62
CA GLU A 24 7.19 -2.92 -25.50
C GLU A 24 6.51 -2.76 -24.14
N LEU A 25 5.79 -3.79 -23.67
CA LEU A 25 5.13 -3.77 -22.38
C LEU A 25 6.12 -3.73 -21.20
N HIS A 26 7.25 -4.44 -21.28
CA HIS A 26 8.30 -4.35 -20.26
C HIS A 26 8.94 -2.96 -20.21
N ALA A 27 9.19 -2.34 -21.36
CA ALA A 27 9.70 -0.96 -21.41
C ALA A 27 8.70 0.02 -20.79
N ALA A 28 7.41 -0.13 -21.10
CA ALA A 28 6.34 0.67 -20.49
C ALA A 28 6.24 0.45 -18.98
N LEU A 29 6.32 -0.81 -18.53
CA LEU A 29 6.29 -1.15 -17.11
C LEU A 29 7.44 -0.50 -16.35
N GLY A 30 8.67 -0.62 -16.85
CA GLY A 30 9.84 0.00 -16.21
C GLY A 30 9.72 1.52 -16.09
N GLN A 31 9.15 2.19 -17.11
CA GLN A 31 8.89 3.63 -17.04
C GLN A 31 7.81 3.96 -16.00
N ARG A 32 6.68 3.24 -15.98
CA ARG A 32 5.59 3.48 -15.03
C ARG A 32 6.00 3.21 -13.57
N GLU A 33 6.82 2.19 -13.33
CA GLU A 33 7.38 1.92 -11.99
C GLU A 33 8.31 3.04 -11.52
N LEU A 34 9.16 3.55 -12.42
CA LEU A 34 10.03 4.70 -12.12
C LEU A 34 9.21 5.95 -11.82
N ASP A 35 8.17 6.22 -12.61
CA ASP A 35 7.27 7.35 -12.41
C ASP A 35 6.56 7.27 -11.05
N LEU A 36 6.01 6.10 -10.70
CA LEU A 36 5.37 5.85 -9.41
C LEU A 36 6.35 6.08 -8.25
N ALA A 37 7.52 5.44 -8.27
CA ALA A 37 8.53 5.59 -7.23
C ALA A 37 9.01 7.06 -7.08
N THR A 38 9.02 7.81 -8.19
CA THR A 38 9.34 9.24 -8.17
C THR A 38 8.22 10.06 -7.54
N LEU A 39 6.96 9.76 -7.87
CA LEU A 39 5.79 10.42 -7.27
C LEU A 39 5.73 10.21 -5.76
N GLU A 40 5.95 8.97 -5.28
CA GLU A 40 5.98 8.64 -3.86
C GLU A 40 7.11 9.37 -3.13
N ARG A 41 8.32 9.36 -3.69
CA ARG A 41 9.47 10.08 -3.13
C ARG A 41 9.19 11.58 -3.01
N ASP A 42 8.63 12.17 -4.06
CA ASP A 42 8.23 13.57 -4.11
C ASP A 42 7.17 13.89 -3.05
N LEU A 43 6.20 12.99 -2.87
CA LEU A 43 5.12 13.15 -1.91
C LEU A 43 5.64 13.09 -0.48
N HIS A 44 6.48 12.11 -0.15
CA HIS A 44 7.13 12.03 1.16
C HIS A 44 8.08 13.20 1.44
N ALA A 45 8.79 13.69 0.43
CA ALA A 45 9.62 14.88 0.58
C ALA A 45 8.77 16.12 0.89
N PHE A 46 7.62 16.26 0.21
CA PHE A 46 6.66 17.32 0.50
C PHE A 46 6.07 17.18 1.90
N GLU A 47 5.66 15.99 2.31
CA GLU A 47 5.13 15.68 3.65
C GLU A 47 6.10 16.09 4.76
N ARG A 48 7.37 15.65 4.68
CA ARG A 48 8.39 16.01 5.67
C ARG A 48 8.55 17.52 5.78
N ARG A 49 8.60 18.22 4.64
CA ARG A 49 8.69 19.68 4.63
C ARG A 49 7.44 20.32 5.22
N TYR A 50 6.27 19.80 4.91
CA TYR A 50 4.99 20.30 5.44
C TYR A 50 4.93 20.16 6.96
N VAL A 51 5.21 18.96 7.49
CA VAL A 51 5.23 18.70 8.93
C VAL A 51 6.25 19.56 9.66
N GLN A 52 7.47 19.67 9.12
CA GLN A 52 8.54 20.46 9.75
C GLN A 52 8.18 21.95 9.86
N VAL A 53 7.56 22.49 8.81
CA VAL A 53 7.30 23.92 8.70
C VAL A 53 5.99 24.31 9.35
N ILE A 54 4.92 23.54 9.12
CA ILE A 54 3.54 23.88 9.49
C ILE A 54 3.11 23.11 10.73
N GLY A 55 3.54 21.85 10.88
CA GLY A 55 3.16 21.00 12.01
C GLY A 55 3.56 21.58 13.37
N LEU A 56 4.78 22.09 13.49
CA LEU A 56 5.25 22.73 14.74
C LEU A 56 4.46 24.00 15.10
N ARG A 57 4.03 24.76 14.10
CA ARG A 57 3.26 26.00 14.30
C ARG A 57 1.82 25.71 14.73
N TYR A 58 1.20 24.67 14.18
CA TYR A 58 -0.10 24.23 14.67
C TYR A 58 -0.04 23.70 16.10
N LEU A 59 1.03 22.99 16.49
CA LEU A 59 1.23 22.58 17.87
C LEU A 59 1.27 23.80 18.81
N GLU A 60 2.02 24.84 18.44
CA GLU A 60 2.07 26.09 19.22
C GLU A 60 0.70 26.78 19.30
N LEU A 61 -0.05 26.82 18.18
CA LEU A 61 -1.40 27.38 18.16
C LEU A 61 -2.34 26.62 19.10
N ASP A 62 -2.33 25.28 19.04
CA ASP A 62 -3.13 24.41 19.89
C ASP A 62 -2.82 24.65 21.38
N GLU A 63 -1.54 24.77 21.74
CA GLU A 63 -1.13 25.09 23.12
C GLU A 63 -1.67 26.44 23.59
N LEU A 64 -1.57 27.47 22.75
CA LEU A 64 -2.09 28.81 23.07
C LEU A 64 -3.61 28.82 23.20
N GLU A 65 -4.33 28.10 22.35
CA GLU A 65 -5.77 27.95 22.43
C GLU A 65 -6.22 27.26 23.73
N VAL A 66 -5.50 26.22 24.15
CA VAL A 66 -5.72 25.56 25.44
C VAL A 66 -5.52 26.54 26.60
N MET A 67 -4.43 27.32 26.60
CA MET A 67 -4.18 28.33 27.65
C MET A 67 -5.29 29.39 27.72
N ILE A 68 -5.81 29.83 26.56
CA ILE A 68 -6.94 30.76 26.50
C ILE A 68 -8.20 30.11 27.08
N ALA A 69 -8.50 28.87 26.69
CA ALA A 69 -9.68 28.15 27.17
C ALA A 69 -9.66 27.96 28.69
N GLU A 70 -8.50 27.60 29.27
CA GLU A 70 -8.32 27.49 30.72
C GLU A 70 -8.56 28.82 31.44
N LYS A 71 -8.03 29.93 30.92
CA LYS A 71 -8.25 31.27 31.51
C LYS A 71 -9.71 31.71 31.42
N ILE A 72 -10.39 31.42 30.32
CA ILE A 72 -11.82 31.70 30.17
C ILE A 72 -12.63 30.87 31.18
N ALA A 73 -12.31 29.59 31.34
CA ALA A 73 -12.97 28.70 32.30
C ALA A 73 -12.80 29.15 33.76
N LYS A 74 -11.60 29.60 34.15
CA LYS A 74 -11.35 30.18 35.49
C LYS A 74 -12.16 31.44 35.78
N ARG A 75 -12.41 32.27 34.77
CA ARG A 75 -13.17 33.54 34.88
C ARG A 75 -14.68 33.36 34.90
N ARG A 76 -15.19 32.29 34.28
CA ARG A 76 -16.60 31.92 34.32
C ARG A 76 -16.73 30.48 34.80
N PRO A 77 -16.66 30.23 36.12
CA PRO A 77 -17.06 28.95 36.68
C PRO A 77 -18.58 28.80 36.50
N ARG A 78 -19.00 28.28 35.35
CA ARG A 78 -20.39 27.90 35.12
C ARG A 78 -20.66 26.63 35.93
N PRO A 79 -21.81 26.48 36.61
CA PRO A 79 -22.15 25.22 37.26
C PRO A 79 -22.12 24.11 36.22
N ALA A 80 -21.51 22.98 36.58
CA ALA A 80 -21.21 21.83 35.74
C ALA A 80 -22.28 21.61 34.64
N SER A 81 -21.98 22.08 33.44
CA SER A 81 -22.66 21.65 32.23
C SER A 81 -21.96 20.37 31.80
N THR A 82 -22.72 19.29 31.71
CA THR A 82 -22.34 17.93 31.29
C THR A 82 -21.92 17.86 29.81
N ASN A 83 -21.12 18.81 29.36
CA ASN A 83 -20.43 18.71 28.08
C ASN A 83 -18.96 18.48 28.42
N PRO A 84 -18.38 17.33 28.04
CA PRO A 84 -16.99 17.05 28.32
C PRO A 84 -16.12 18.19 27.74
N PRO A 85 -14.99 18.52 28.38
CA PRO A 85 -14.09 19.57 27.90
C PRO A 85 -13.80 19.32 26.41
N VAL A 86 -13.76 20.38 25.60
CA VAL A 86 -13.53 20.33 24.15
C VAL A 86 -12.33 19.43 23.76
N ARG A 87 -11.39 19.25 24.70
CA ARG A 87 -10.31 18.27 24.69
C ARG A 87 -10.78 16.83 24.43
N GLU A 88 -11.79 16.32 25.13
CA GLU A 88 -12.32 14.96 24.94
C GLU A 88 -13.15 14.81 23.67
N ALA A 89 -13.90 15.85 23.25
CA ALA A 89 -14.67 15.79 22.00
C ALA A 89 -13.76 15.80 20.75
N PHE A 90 -12.71 16.63 20.74
CA PHE A 90 -11.72 16.63 19.66
C PHE A 90 -10.80 15.41 19.73
N VAL A 91 -10.40 14.95 20.92
CA VAL A 91 -9.59 13.74 21.07
C VAL A 91 -10.40 12.49 20.72
N HIS A 92 -11.69 12.38 21.02
CA HIS A 92 -12.51 11.24 20.58
C HIS A 92 -12.86 11.27 19.09
N GLN A 93 -13.05 12.46 18.50
CA GLN A 93 -13.31 12.59 17.06
C GLN A 93 -12.03 12.34 16.24
N ARG A 94 -10.85 12.77 16.73
CA ARG A 94 -9.55 12.53 16.09
C ARG A 94 -8.94 11.17 16.45
N ALA A 95 -9.24 10.58 17.61
CA ALA A 95 -8.87 9.20 17.93
C ALA A 95 -9.75 8.17 17.19
N ARG A 96 -11.01 8.49 16.84
CA ARG A 96 -11.76 7.66 15.88
C ARG A 96 -11.21 7.82 14.46
N ALA A 97 -10.87 9.03 14.04
CA ALA A 97 -10.24 9.26 12.72
C ALA A 97 -8.83 8.62 12.61
N SER A 98 -8.03 8.63 13.68
CA SER A 98 -6.70 8.00 13.70
C SER A 98 -6.72 6.51 14.07
N ALA A 99 -7.75 5.99 14.74
CA ALA A 99 -7.91 4.54 14.95
C ALA A 99 -8.49 3.83 13.72
N GLU A 100 -9.32 4.51 12.93
CA GLU A 100 -9.82 4.00 11.64
C GLU A 100 -8.74 4.06 10.53
N GLU A 101 -7.69 4.89 10.67
CA GLU A 101 -6.54 4.94 9.76
C GLU A 101 -5.36 4.03 10.15
N CYS A 102 -5.37 3.39 11.32
CA CYS A 102 -4.33 2.43 11.74
C CYS A 102 -4.81 0.97 11.87
N ALA A 103 -6.09 0.67 11.62
CA ALA A 103 -6.64 -0.69 11.68
C ALA A 103 -6.69 -1.37 10.29
N GLY A 104 -5.64 -1.19 9.49
CA GLY A 104 -5.61 -1.63 8.09
C GLY A 104 -4.25 -2.09 7.59
N PHE A 105 -3.33 -2.54 8.46
CA PHE A 105 -2.18 -3.35 8.08
C PHE A 105 -1.47 -3.89 9.34
N GLU A 106 -1.74 -5.15 9.70
CA GLU A 106 -0.73 -6.17 10.00
C GLU A 106 -1.42 -7.49 10.37
N SER A 107 -1.07 -8.50 9.58
CA SER A 107 -1.35 -9.91 9.79
C SER A 107 -0.71 -10.45 11.07
N GLY A 108 -1.36 -11.47 11.64
CA GLY A 108 -0.66 -12.68 12.08
C GLY A 108 0.05 -12.66 13.43
N ASP A 109 -0.46 -13.52 14.32
CA ASP A 109 0.23 -14.35 15.34
C ASP A 109 1.68 -14.00 15.72
N GLY A 110 2.09 -13.98 16.99
CA GLY A 110 1.53 -14.64 18.16
C GLY A 110 2.70 -15.03 19.08
N ALA A 111 2.59 -14.77 20.38
CA ALA A 111 3.47 -15.36 21.39
C ALA A 111 2.78 -15.28 22.76
N GLY A 112 2.30 -16.43 23.25
CA GLY A 112 1.58 -16.49 24.52
C GLY A 112 1.05 -17.89 24.88
N ASP A 113 1.97 -18.85 24.94
CA ASP A 113 2.08 -20.01 25.84
C ASP A 113 0.93 -21.01 26.14
N HIS A 114 1.41 -22.26 26.23
CA HIS A 114 0.91 -23.44 26.93
C HIS A 114 -0.40 -24.18 26.52
N ALA A 115 -0.13 -25.35 25.93
CA ALA A 115 -0.53 -26.68 26.42
C ALA A 115 -1.97 -27.21 26.21
N GLU A 116 -1.98 -28.39 25.59
CA GLU A 116 -2.90 -29.52 25.73
C GLU A 116 -4.31 -29.50 25.08
N SER A 117 -4.43 -30.44 24.14
CA SER A 117 -5.54 -31.39 23.98
C SER A 117 -6.75 -31.02 23.11
N SER A 118 -6.87 -31.83 22.06
CA SER A 118 -8.08 -32.45 21.51
C SER A 118 -9.08 -31.63 20.65
N ALA A 119 -9.07 -31.98 19.36
CA ALA A 119 -10.22 -32.24 18.49
C ALA A 119 -11.05 -31.06 17.93
N ARG A 120 -10.93 -30.85 16.61
CA ARG A 120 -12.09 -30.56 15.72
C ARG A 120 -11.84 -31.10 14.29
N PRO A 121 -12.78 -31.81 13.64
CA PRO A 121 -12.50 -32.59 12.42
C PRO A 121 -12.79 -31.89 11.09
N GLU A 122 -13.26 -30.63 11.09
CA GLU A 122 -13.78 -29.97 9.87
C GLU A 122 -12.72 -29.15 9.14
N ALA A 123 -11.86 -28.42 9.87
CA ALA A 123 -10.73 -27.66 9.32
C ALA A 123 -9.68 -28.55 8.63
N GLY A 124 -9.53 -29.80 9.10
CA GLY A 124 -8.65 -30.77 8.43
C GLY A 124 -9.16 -31.27 7.06
N SER A 125 -10.44 -31.05 6.73
CA SER A 125 -11.03 -31.53 5.48
C SER A 125 -10.82 -30.58 4.29
N GLN A 126 -10.87 -29.26 4.52
CA GLN A 126 -10.62 -28.24 3.51
C GLN A 126 -9.12 -28.12 3.21
N LEU A 127 -8.30 -27.99 4.25
CA LEU A 127 -6.84 -28.02 4.14
C LEU A 127 -6.32 -29.26 3.39
N ARG A 128 -6.87 -30.45 3.68
CA ARG A 128 -6.50 -31.68 2.97
C ARG A 128 -6.90 -31.66 1.50
N LYS A 129 -8.07 -31.12 1.15
CA LYS A 129 -8.50 -30.97 -0.25
C LYS A 129 -7.60 -30.00 -1.01
N LEU A 130 -7.28 -28.85 -0.41
CA LEU A 130 -6.34 -27.86 -0.95
C LEU A 130 -4.97 -28.47 -1.21
N TYR A 131 -4.43 -29.19 -0.23
CA TYR A 131 -3.15 -29.88 -0.40
C TYR A 131 -3.17 -30.96 -1.50
N LEU A 132 -4.27 -31.72 -1.62
CA LEU A 132 -4.46 -32.68 -2.71
C LEU A 132 -4.50 -32.00 -4.09
N GLU A 133 -5.10 -30.82 -4.17
CA GLU A 133 -5.17 -30.01 -5.39
C GLU A 133 -3.79 -29.46 -5.76
N VAL A 134 -3.05 -28.90 -4.80
CA VAL A 134 -1.64 -28.51 -4.96
C VAL A 134 -0.81 -29.69 -5.46
N ALA A 135 -0.90 -30.84 -4.80
CA ALA A 135 -0.16 -32.04 -5.20
C ALA A 135 -0.53 -32.52 -6.61
N LYS A 136 -1.81 -32.45 -6.99
CA LYS A 136 -2.26 -32.85 -8.33
C LYS A 136 -1.71 -31.95 -9.43
N GLN A 137 -1.49 -30.67 -9.16
CA GLN A 137 -1.02 -29.69 -10.14
C GLN A 137 0.52 -29.52 -10.13
N LEU A 138 1.16 -29.63 -8.97
CA LEU A 138 2.58 -29.33 -8.75
C LEU A 138 3.47 -30.57 -8.54
N HIS A 139 2.96 -31.79 -8.71
CA HIS A 139 3.81 -32.99 -8.51
C HIS A 139 5.02 -33.01 -9.48
N PRO A 140 6.26 -33.26 -8.99
CA PRO A 140 7.47 -33.27 -9.81
C PRO A 140 7.48 -34.36 -10.90
N ASP A 141 6.63 -35.39 -10.79
CA ASP A 141 6.50 -36.45 -11.81
C ASP A 141 5.62 -36.07 -13.00
N LEU A 142 4.98 -34.90 -12.99
CA LEU A 142 4.19 -34.41 -14.14
C LEU A 142 5.05 -33.87 -15.28
N THR A 143 6.37 -33.80 -15.10
CA THR A 143 7.32 -33.27 -16.08
C THR A 143 8.54 -34.17 -16.20
N VAL A 144 9.06 -34.25 -17.42
CA VAL A 144 10.30 -34.98 -17.76
C VAL A 144 11.48 -34.01 -17.88
N ASP A 145 11.21 -32.71 -17.92
CA ASP A 145 12.22 -31.65 -17.98
C ASP A 145 12.84 -31.42 -16.59
N PRO A 146 14.17 -31.56 -16.44
CA PRO A 146 14.86 -31.48 -15.15
C PRO A 146 14.70 -30.13 -14.44
N GLU A 147 14.68 -29.00 -15.16
CA GLU A 147 14.52 -27.68 -14.52
C GLU A 147 13.11 -27.52 -13.94
N GLN A 148 12.11 -27.94 -14.71
CA GLN A 148 10.72 -27.94 -14.32
C GLN A 148 10.40 -28.91 -13.19
N ARG A 149 11.15 -30.02 -13.09
CA ARG A 149 11.08 -30.97 -11.99
C ARG A 149 11.61 -30.34 -10.70
N ALA A 150 12.76 -29.67 -10.75
CA ALA A 150 13.36 -29.01 -9.60
C ALA A 150 12.47 -27.88 -9.04
N ARG A 151 11.85 -27.06 -9.91
CA ARG A 151 10.89 -26.02 -9.47
C ARG A 151 9.67 -26.61 -8.77
N ARG A 152 9.08 -27.65 -9.36
CA ARG A 152 7.93 -28.36 -8.78
C ARG A 152 8.28 -29.02 -7.45
N GLU A 153 9.48 -29.57 -7.32
CA GLU A 153 9.98 -30.14 -6.06
C GLU A 153 10.11 -29.09 -4.95
N GLN A 154 10.62 -27.89 -5.26
CA GLN A 154 10.68 -26.78 -4.32
C GLN A 154 9.28 -26.33 -3.87
N LEU A 155 8.36 -26.09 -4.82
CA LEU A 155 6.99 -25.68 -4.49
C LEU A 155 6.23 -26.76 -3.71
N MET A 156 6.46 -28.04 -4.00
CA MET A 156 5.91 -29.15 -3.21
C MET A 156 6.50 -29.21 -1.80
N SER A 157 7.77 -28.88 -1.63
CA SER A 157 8.37 -28.74 -0.30
C SER A 157 7.69 -27.63 0.50
N ASP A 158 7.46 -26.47 -0.11
CA ASP A 158 6.80 -25.33 0.54
C ASP A 158 5.33 -25.66 0.86
N ALA A 159 4.62 -26.34 -0.04
CA ALA A 159 3.28 -26.84 0.20
C ALA A 159 3.22 -27.85 1.36
N ASN A 160 4.22 -28.71 1.51
CA ASN A 160 4.33 -29.64 2.65
C ASN A 160 4.55 -28.89 3.97
N VAL A 161 5.25 -27.76 3.96
CA VAL A 161 5.43 -26.90 5.14
C VAL A 161 4.10 -26.23 5.50
N ALA A 162 3.43 -25.60 4.52
CA ALA A 162 2.13 -24.96 4.72
C ALA A 162 1.07 -25.94 5.25
N TYR A 163 1.00 -27.15 4.68
CA TYR A 163 0.09 -28.20 5.13
C TYR A 163 0.36 -28.66 6.57
N ARG A 164 1.64 -28.80 6.96
CA ARG A 164 2.02 -29.16 8.34
C ARG A 164 1.64 -28.08 9.35
N ASN A 165 1.72 -26.82 8.94
CA ASN A 165 1.39 -25.67 9.79
C ASN A 165 -0.11 -25.36 9.83
N GLY A 166 -0.93 -26.02 9.01
CA GLY A 166 -2.35 -25.73 8.92
C GLY A 166 -2.69 -24.44 8.17
N ASP A 167 -1.76 -23.94 7.36
CA ASP A 167 -1.88 -22.64 6.69
C ASP A 167 -2.59 -22.78 5.34
N GLU A 168 -3.92 -22.59 5.35
CA GLU A 168 -4.75 -22.61 4.15
C GLU A 168 -4.46 -21.44 3.21
N HIS A 169 -4.05 -20.29 3.75
CA HIS A 169 -3.73 -19.11 2.94
C HIS A 169 -2.46 -19.36 2.12
N ALA A 170 -1.41 -19.89 2.75
CA ALA A 170 -0.17 -20.23 2.06
C ALA A 170 -0.39 -21.26 0.93
N LEU A 171 -1.23 -22.28 1.14
CA LEU A 171 -1.55 -23.26 0.08
C LEU A 171 -2.28 -22.62 -1.11
N ASN A 172 -3.24 -21.72 -0.85
CA ASN A 172 -3.92 -20.96 -1.91
C ASN A 172 -2.94 -20.04 -2.65
N SER A 173 -2.09 -19.30 -1.94
CA SER A 173 -1.08 -18.44 -2.56
C SER A 173 -0.12 -19.24 -3.44
N ILE A 174 0.28 -20.46 -3.05
CA ILE A 174 1.11 -21.33 -3.88
C ILE A 174 0.38 -21.73 -5.16
N LEU A 175 -0.91 -22.06 -5.09
CA LEU A 175 -1.73 -22.37 -6.27
C LEU A 175 -1.90 -21.17 -7.20
N GLU A 176 -2.29 -20.02 -6.66
CA GLU A 176 -2.49 -18.79 -7.44
C GLU A 176 -1.19 -18.35 -8.14
N ASN A 177 -0.06 -18.41 -7.42
CA ASN A 177 1.25 -18.10 -7.99
C ASN A 177 1.62 -19.10 -9.10
N TRP A 178 1.32 -20.39 -8.92
CA TRP A 178 1.61 -21.42 -9.91
C TRP A 178 0.75 -21.32 -11.17
N GLU A 179 -0.55 -21.06 -11.02
CA GLU A 179 -1.45 -20.86 -12.16
C GLU A 179 -1.05 -19.63 -12.98
N SER A 180 -0.57 -18.60 -12.28
CA SER A 180 -0.07 -17.37 -12.88
C SER A 180 1.33 -17.51 -13.49
N ASP A 181 2.14 -18.49 -13.06
CA ASP A 181 3.53 -18.64 -13.52
C ASP A 181 3.58 -19.00 -15.03
N PRO A 182 4.22 -18.16 -15.87
CA PRO A 182 4.45 -18.47 -17.26
C PRO A 182 5.34 -19.70 -17.46
N GLU A 183 6.27 -19.94 -16.55
CA GLU A 183 7.20 -21.07 -16.64
C GLU A 183 6.55 -22.39 -16.22
N ALA A 184 5.38 -22.38 -15.58
CA ALA A 184 4.62 -23.60 -15.24
C ALA A 184 4.20 -24.41 -16.48
N VAL A 185 4.12 -23.75 -17.65
CA VAL A 185 3.78 -24.39 -18.93
C VAL A 185 4.84 -25.44 -19.30
N PRO A 186 4.47 -26.71 -19.53
CA PRO A 186 5.42 -27.76 -19.91
C PRO A 186 5.78 -27.71 -21.41
N GLY A 187 6.98 -28.22 -21.74
CA GLY A 187 7.41 -28.48 -23.13
C GLY A 187 8.38 -27.44 -23.72
N THR A 188 9.17 -27.87 -24.70
CA THR A 188 10.26 -27.08 -25.33
C THR A 188 9.96 -26.64 -26.76
N GLY A 189 8.71 -26.76 -27.21
CA GLY A 189 8.29 -26.38 -28.56
C GLY A 189 7.78 -24.94 -28.68
N VAL A 190 7.71 -24.43 -29.91
CA VAL A 190 7.20 -23.08 -30.26
C VAL A 190 5.83 -22.81 -29.64
N ALA A 191 4.93 -23.81 -29.65
CA ALA A 191 3.61 -23.67 -29.03
C ALA A 191 3.67 -23.47 -27.51
N SER A 192 4.56 -24.19 -26.80
CA SER A 192 4.75 -24.00 -25.35
C SER A 192 5.32 -22.62 -25.07
N GLU A 193 6.32 -22.19 -25.83
CA GLU A 193 6.94 -20.86 -25.71
C GLU A 193 5.93 -19.74 -25.97
N LEU A 194 5.08 -19.87 -26.99
CA LEU A 194 3.99 -18.93 -27.26
C LEU A 194 3.04 -18.79 -26.07
N VAL A 195 2.65 -19.91 -25.44
CA VAL A 195 1.80 -19.86 -24.24
C VAL A 195 2.52 -19.18 -23.07
N ARG A 196 3.83 -19.42 -22.87
CA ARG A 196 4.62 -18.71 -21.84
C ARG A 196 4.64 -17.21 -22.10
N THR A 197 4.92 -16.80 -23.33
CA THR A 197 4.99 -15.38 -23.71
C THR A 197 3.64 -14.71 -23.55
N ILE A 198 2.53 -15.36 -23.93
CA ILE A 198 1.17 -14.84 -23.69
C ILE A 198 0.90 -14.65 -22.19
N ARG A 199 1.29 -15.61 -21.34
CA ARG A 199 1.15 -15.45 -19.88
C ARG A 199 1.99 -14.30 -19.33
N LYS A 200 3.24 -14.15 -19.79
CA LYS A 200 4.11 -13.00 -19.43
C LYS A 200 3.45 -11.67 -19.83
N VAL A 201 2.92 -11.57 -21.05
CA VAL A 201 2.18 -10.39 -21.52
C VAL A 201 1.00 -10.07 -20.60
N ALA A 202 0.20 -11.08 -20.22
CA ALA A 202 -0.92 -10.89 -19.32
C ALA A 202 -0.49 -10.39 -17.93
N GLN A 203 0.60 -10.94 -17.36
CA GLN A 203 1.15 -10.50 -16.08
C GLN A 203 1.62 -9.04 -16.11
N VAL A 204 2.36 -8.66 -17.15
CA VAL A 204 2.88 -7.29 -17.28
C VAL A 204 1.73 -6.30 -17.41
N ARG A 205 0.68 -6.63 -18.16
CA ARG A 205 -0.54 -5.82 -18.25
C ARG A 205 -1.22 -5.66 -16.90
N LEU A 206 -1.41 -6.75 -16.16
CA LEU A 206 -2.01 -6.70 -14.84
C LEU A 206 -1.20 -5.82 -13.88
N ARG A 207 0.14 -5.86 -13.93
CA ARG A 207 0.99 -4.98 -13.13
C ARG A 207 0.86 -3.52 -13.56
N LEU A 208 0.80 -3.24 -14.87
CA LEU A 208 0.57 -1.89 -15.39
C LEU A 208 -0.77 -1.33 -14.89
N ASP A 209 -1.84 -2.11 -14.97
CA ASP A 209 -3.17 -1.73 -14.47
C ASP A 209 -3.13 -1.44 -12.96
N ALA A 210 -2.45 -2.30 -12.18
CA ALA A 210 -2.27 -2.09 -10.74
C ALA A 210 -1.51 -0.78 -10.44
N ILE A 211 -0.45 -0.46 -11.19
CA ILE A 211 0.27 0.81 -11.03
C ILE A 211 -0.63 1.99 -11.36
N GLU A 212 -1.51 1.89 -12.37
CA GLU A 212 -2.46 2.96 -12.68
C GLU A 212 -3.47 3.17 -11.55
N GLU A 213 -3.94 2.10 -10.92
CA GLU A 213 -4.78 2.18 -9.72
C GLU A 213 -4.04 2.80 -8.53
N GLU A 214 -2.77 2.42 -8.29
CA GLU A 214 -1.91 2.99 -7.24
C GLU A 214 -1.70 4.50 -7.46
N VAL A 215 -1.38 4.92 -8.69
CA VAL A 215 -1.24 6.34 -9.04
C VAL A 215 -2.57 7.09 -8.86
N ALA A 216 -3.69 6.50 -9.27
CA ALA A 216 -5.01 7.09 -9.08
C ALA A 216 -5.37 7.23 -7.60
N ALA A 217 -5.07 6.23 -6.77
CA ALA A 217 -5.25 6.27 -5.33
C ALA A 217 -4.39 7.37 -4.68
N LEU A 218 -3.10 7.44 -5.04
CA LEU A 218 -2.20 8.51 -4.60
C LEU A 218 -2.74 9.89 -4.96
N SER A 219 -3.28 10.07 -6.18
CA SER A 219 -3.84 11.36 -6.61
C SER A 219 -5.08 11.80 -5.82
N LYS A 220 -5.84 10.84 -5.29
CA LYS A 220 -7.02 11.10 -4.45
C LYS A 220 -6.65 11.43 -3.01
N SER A 221 -5.46 11.05 -2.54
CA SER A 221 -5.02 11.33 -1.18
C SER A 221 -5.00 12.83 -0.87
N ASP A 222 -5.36 13.20 0.35
CA ASP A 222 -5.41 14.60 0.79
C ASP A 222 -4.05 15.29 0.67
N LEU A 223 -2.97 14.56 0.98
CA LEU A 223 -1.61 15.05 0.87
C LEU A 223 -1.24 15.39 -0.59
N TRP A 224 -1.66 14.55 -1.54
CA TRP A 224 -1.42 14.83 -2.96
C TRP A 224 -2.25 16.02 -3.44
N GLN A 225 -3.53 16.10 -3.07
CA GLN A 225 -4.38 17.24 -3.41
C GLN A 225 -3.84 18.55 -2.82
N LEU A 226 -3.33 18.51 -1.59
CA LEU A 226 -2.66 19.64 -0.97
C LEU A 226 -1.41 20.04 -1.75
N ARG A 227 -0.55 19.07 -2.08
CA ARG A 227 0.67 19.30 -2.89
C ARG A 227 0.32 19.91 -4.24
N ASP A 228 -0.71 19.40 -4.92
CA ASP A 228 -1.12 19.87 -6.25
C ASP A 228 -1.73 21.28 -6.22
N ARG A 229 -2.60 21.58 -5.24
CA ARG A 229 -3.10 22.95 -5.00
C ARG A 229 -1.95 23.93 -4.74
N LEU A 230 -0.93 23.52 -3.97
CA LEU A 230 0.23 24.36 -3.67
C LEU A 230 1.18 24.53 -4.87
N ARG A 231 1.27 23.53 -5.77
CA ARG A 231 2.07 23.60 -7.01
C ARG A 231 1.39 24.45 -8.10
N SER A 232 0.07 24.31 -8.26
CA SER A 232 -0.71 24.94 -9.34
C SER A 232 -0.91 26.47 -9.16
N GLN A 233 -0.85 26.97 -7.94
CA GLN A 233 -1.03 28.40 -7.63
C GLN A 233 0.27 29.24 -7.71
N ARG A 234 1.33 28.72 -8.35
CA ARG A 234 2.58 29.46 -8.57
C ARG A 234 2.36 30.67 -9.50
N ARG A 235 2.03 31.82 -8.92
CA ARG A 235 2.15 33.10 -9.61
C ARG A 235 3.13 34.08 -8.99
N ASN A 236 3.41 34.08 -7.67
CA ASN A 236 4.34 35.04 -7.04
C ASN A 236 4.92 34.59 -5.68
N GLY A 237 5.58 33.43 -5.61
CA GLY A 237 6.23 32.93 -4.38
C GLY A 237 5.79 31.51 -4.02
N SER A 238 6.46 30.86 -3.06
CA SER A 238 6.04 29.53 -2.63
C SER A 238 4.84 29.65 -1.69
N LEU A 239 3.71 29.02 -2.04
CA LEU A 239 2.47 29.11 -1.24
C LEU A 239 2.62 28.49 0.16
N MET A 240 3.66 27.67 0.33
CA MET A 240 4.15 27.23 1.63
C MET A 240 4.49 28.41 2.54
N GLU A 241 5.22 29.42 2.02
CA GLU A 241 5.53 30.65 2.78
C GLU A 241 4.29 31.49 3.07
N GLU A 242 3.26 31.43 2.22
CA GLU A 242 1.99 32.12 2.47
C GLU A 242 1.20 31.45 3.60
N LEU A 243 1.16 30.12 3.61
CA LEU A 243 0.61 29.33 4.70
C LEU A 243 1.38 29.58 6.00
N GLU A 244 2.71 29.57 5.96
CA GLU A 244 3.56 29.94 7.09
C GLU A 244 3.18 31.32 7.64
N ARG A 245 3.16 32.35 6.79
CA ARG A 245 2.79 33.72 7.18
C ARG A 245 1.37 33.81 7.72
N CYS A 246 0.43 33.01 7.23
CA CYS A 246 -0.94 32.99 7.73
C CYS A 246 -1.00 32.42 9.16
N ILE A 247 -0.32 31.29 9.40
CA ILE A 247 -0.32 30.64 10.72
C ILE A 247 0.47 31.48 11.72
N ASP A 248 1.60 32.06 11.34
CA ASP A 248 2.37 32.96 12.20
C ASP A 248 1.51 34.15 12.67
N ARG A 249 0.70 34.73 11.78
CA ARG A 249 -0.27 35.78 12.16
C ARG A 249 -1.35 35.27 13.13
N GLN A 250 -1.83 34.04 12.96
CA GLN A 250 -2.81 33.45 13.88
C GLN A 250 -2.21 33.21 15.26
N ILE A 251 -0.97 32.70 15.33
CA ILE A 251 -0.21 32.55 16.56
C ILE A 251 -0.07 33.92 17.24
N ASP A 252 0.35 34.96 16.51
CA ASP A 252 0.49 36.31 17.06
C ASP A 252 -0.82 36.89 17.59
N GLN A 253 -1.93 36.70 16.86
CA GLN A 253 -3.26 37.12 17.31
C GLN A 253 -3.71 36.37 18.56
N THR A 254 -3.44 35.08 18.63
CA THR A 254 -3.78 34.21 19.77
C THR A 254 -2.95 34.59 21.00
N LYS A 255 -1.64 34.85 20.83
CA LYS A 255 -0.77 35.38 21.88
C LYS A 255 -1.26 36.72 22.41
N LYS A 256 -1.66 37.65 21.53
CA LYS A 256 -2.24 38.94 21.93
C LYS A 256 -3.50 38.77 22.77
N ARG A 257 -4.43 37.92 22.32
CA ARG A 257 -5.65 37.61 23.07
C ARG A 257 -5.35 36.97 24.43
N LEU A 258 -4.38 36.06 24.49
CA LEU A 258 -3.92 35.47 25.75
C LEU A 258 -3.31 36.52 26.70
N ALA A 259 -2.60 37.51 26.17
CA ALA A 259 -2.02 38.62 26.93
C ALA A 259 -3.06 39.65 27.40
N GLU A 260 -4.13 39.89 26.64
CA GLU A 260 -5.27 40.72 27.09
C GLU A 260 -6.00 40.05 28.26
N LEU A 261 -6.30 38.75 28.13
CA LEU A 261 -6.80 37.91 29.25
C LEU A 261 -5.77 37.78 30.38
N THR A 262 -4.49 37.95 30.05
CA THR A 262 -3.35 38.25 30.92
C THR A 262 -3.62 39.37 31.93
N ILE A 263 -3.61 40.57 31.35
CA ILE A 263 -3.60 41.87 32.01
C ILE A 263 -4.91 42.12 32.75
N GLU A 264 -6.04 41.75 32.16
CA GLU A 264 -7.35 41.87 32.82
C GLU A 264 -7.49 40.99 34.08
N GLU A 265 -6.69 39.92 34.22
CA GLU A 265 -6.68 39.08 35.42
C GLU A 265 -5.89 39.76 36.56
N PHE A 266 -4.88 40.56 36.23
CA PHE A 266 -4.06 41.32 37.19
C PHE A 266 -4.67 42.67 37.57
N MET A 267 -5.57 43.23 36.75
CA MET A 267 -6.25 44.51 37.00
C MET A 267 -7.54 44.38 37.84
N LYS A 268 -7.93 43.17 38.23
CA LYS A 268 -9.04 42.86 39.14
C LYS A 268 -8.52 42.37 40.48
#